data_AF-A0A973QUK1-F1
#
_entry.id   AF-A0A973QUK1-F1
#
_cell.length_a   1.000
_cell.length_b   1.000
_cell.length_c   1.000
_cell.angle_alpha   90.00
_cell.angle_beta   90.00
_cell.angle_gamma   90.00
#
_symmetry.space_group_name_H-M   'P 1'
#
loop_
_entity.id
_entity.type
_entity.pdbx_description
1 polymer ?
#
loop_
_entity_poly.entity_id
_entity_poly.type
_entity_poly.pdbx_seq_one_letter_code
_entity_poly.pdbx_strand_id
1 'polypeptide(L)'
;MPALKVEIDGGLHALTDCTWITFAPCGCAVGALTAAYGDTAHATEDQAWREIYPTKREREKYQRQGYRLELMSWPRYRAEVDLAARCPHVKAKTSQQTLDAA
;
A
#
# COMPACT_ATOMS: atom_id res chain seq x y z
N MET A 1 -7.06 -1.50 -22.05
CA MET A 1 -7.23 -0.21 -21.34
C MET A 1 -6.41 0.93 -21.99
N PRO A 2 -6.90 2.19 -22.05
CA PRO A 2 -6.10 3.35 -22.48
C PRO A 2 -4.89 3.59 -21.57
N ALA A 3 -3.82 4.18 -22.10
CA ALA A 3 -2.59 4.47 -21.35
C ALA A 3 -2.82 5.60 -20.33
N LEU A 4 -3.26 5.26 -19.12
CA LEU A 4 -3.38 6.21 -18.00
C LEU A 4 -2.00 6.65 -17.53
N LYS A 5 -1.86 7.95 -17.29
CA LYS A 5 -0.64 8.55 -16.74
C LYS A 5 -0.96 9.36 -15.50
N VAL A 6 0.04 9.50 -14.64
CA VAL A 6 -0.05 10.25 -13.38
C VAL A 6 1.22 11.09 -13.21
N GLU A 7 1.07 12.26 -12.61
CA GLU A 7 2.19 13.11 -12.23
C GLU A 7 2.60 12.80 -10.79
N ILE A 8 3.87 12.42 -10.59
CA ILE A 8 4.46 12.12 -9.27
C ILE A 8 5.81 12.82 -9.23
N ASP A 9 6.06 13.62 -8.18
CA ASP A 9 7.33 14.32 -7.97
C ASP A 9 7.78 15.16 -9.19
N GLY A 10 6.83 15.74 -9.93
CA GLY A 10 7.07 16.53 -11.15
C GLY A 10 7.38 15.70 -12.41
N GLY A 11 7.34 14.37 -12.32
CA GLY A 11 7.51 13.43 -13.43
C GLY A 11 6.18 12.82 -13.88
N LEU A 12 6.02 12.63 -15.20
CA LEU A 12 4.86 11.95 -15.77
C LEU A 12 5.14 10.45 -15.92
N HIS A 13 4.40 9.61 -15.22
CA HIS A 13 4.56 8.16 -15.20
C HIS A 13 3.35 7.44 -15.78
N ALA A 14 3.56 6.30 -16.45
CA ALA A 14 2.46 5.39 -16.77
C ALA A 14 1.93 4.78 -15.47
N LEU A 15 0.61 4.70 -15.30
CA LEU A 15 0.02 4.16 -14.07
C LEU A 15 0.39 2.67 -13.85
N THR A 16 0.63 1.92 -14.94
CA THR A 16 1.15 0.55 -14.90
C THR A 16 2.55 0.46 -14.29
N ASP A 17 3.29 1.58 -14.32
CA ASP A 17 4.62 1.72 -13.73
C ASP A 17 4.58 2.39 -12.35
N CYS A 18 3.44 2.28 -11.65
CA CYS A 18 3.26 2.80 -10.30
C CYS A 18 2.69 1.74 -9.34
N THR A 19 2.90 1.95 -8.05
CA THR A 19 2.36 1.13 -6.97
C THR A 19 1.90 2.00 -5.81
N TRP A 20 0.77 1.64 -5.21
CA TRP A 20 0.30 2.21 -3.96
C TRP A 20 0.96 1.51 -2.79
N ILE A 21 1.60 2.28 -1.92
CA ILE A 21 2.24 1.77 -0.70
C ILE A 21 1.43 2.19 0.51
N THR A 22 1.10 1.22 1.34
CA THR A 22 0.48 1.47 2.65
C THR A 22 1.57 1.73 3.67
N PHE A 23 1.54 2.90 4.28
CA PHE A 23 2.39 3.25 5.39
C PHE A 23 1.61 3.18 6.71
N ALA A 24 2.21 2.51 7.69
CA ALA A 24 1.74 2.55 9.07
C ALA A 24 2.00 3.93 9.69
N PRO A 25 1.34 4.27 10.82
CA PRO A 25 1.49 5.58 11.48
C PRO A 25 2.93 5.87 11.94
N CYS A 26 3.74 4.83 12.13
CA CYS A 26 5.15 4.94 12.47
C CYS A 26 6.08 5.19 11.27
N GLY A 27 5.53 5.30 10.06
CA GLY A 27 6.28 5.56 8.82
C GLY A 27 6.80 4.32 8.10
N CYS A 28 6.64 3.11 8.65
CA CYS A 28 7.04 1.89 7.96
C CYS A 28 6.03 1.49 6.87
N ALA A 29 6.52 1.07 5.71
CA ALA A 29 5.71 0.44 4.68
C ALA A 29 5.24 -0.94 5.15
N VAL A 30 3.98 -1.27 4.91
CA VAL A 30 3.32 -2.50 5.40
C VAL A 30 2.44 -3.19 4.36
N GLY A 31 2.34 -2.63 3.16
CA GLY A 31 1.59 -3.21 2.06
C GLY A 31 1.89 -2.51 0.74
N ALA A 32 1.69 -3.24 -0.35
CA ALA A 32 1.77 -2.70 -1.70
C ALA A 32 0.58 -3.21 -2.53
N LEU A 33 0.07 -2.33 -3.40
CA LEU A 33 -0.93 -2.63 -4.41
C LEU A 33 -0.41 -2.13 -5.77
N THR A 34 -0.43 -2.98 -6.78
CA THR A 34 -0.07 -2.58 -8.15
C THR A 34 -1.13 -1.61 -8.66
N ALA A 35 -0.74 -0.41 -9.12
CA ALA A 35 -1.71 0.63 -9.44
C ALA A 35 -2.53 0.33 -10.72
N ALA A 36 -1.97 -0.42 -11.67
CA ALA A 36 -2.72 -0.91 -12.83
C ALA A 36 -2.12 -2.20 -13.40
N TYR A 37 -2.98 -3.13 -13.80
CA TYR A 37 -2.60 -4.40 -14.43
C TYR A 37 -3.77 -4.96 -15.24
N GLY A 38 -3.50 -5.52 -16.42
CA GLY A 38 -4.56 -5.97 -17.34
C GLY A 38 -5.55 -4.84 -17.65
N ASP A 39 -6.83 -5.08 -17.36
CA ASP A 39 -7.90 -4.08 -17.49
C ASP A 39 -8.32 -3.43 -16.15
N THR A 40 -7.56 -3.68 -15.08
CA THR A 40 -7.78 -3.09 -13.75
C THR A 40 -6.88 -1.87 -13.54
N ALA A 41 -7.45 -0.79 -13.01
CA ALA A 41 -6.71 0.38 -12.57
C ALA A 41 -7.27 0.95 -11.26
N HIS A 42 -6.36 1.20 -10.32
CA HIS A 42 -6.58 1.96 -9.09
C HIS A 42 -5.93 3.33 -9.27
N ALA A 43 -6.57 4.18 -10.08
CA ALA A 43 -6.05 5.49 -10.48
C ALA A 43 -6.19 6.58 -9.39
N THR A 44 -6.99 6.33 -8.35
CA THR A 44 -7.17 7.27 -7.23
C THR A 44 -6.88 6.61 -5.89
N GLU A 45 -6.55 7.42 -4.89
CA GLU A 45 -6.32 6.93 -3.53
C GLU A 45 -7.56 6.21 -2.99
N ASP A 46 -8.76 6.73 -3.26
CA ASP A 46 -10.04 6.11 -2.87
C ASP A 46 -10.24 4.72 -3.48
N GLN A 47 -9.85 4.52 -4.74
CA GLN A 47 -9.90 3.21 -5.40
C GLN A 47 -8.91 2.23 -4.75
N ALA A 48 -7.70 2.69 -4.42
CA ALA A 48 -6.70 1.88 -3.73
C ALA A 48 -7.14 1.51 -2.30
N TRP A 49 -7.69 2.47 -1.53
CA TRP A 49 -8.25 2.22 -0.20
C TRP A 49 -9.37 1.17 -0.23
N ARG A 50 -10.25 1.21 -1.24
CA ARG A 50 -11.34 0.23 -1.39
C ARG A 50 -10.84 -1.15 -1.79
N GLU A 51 -9.78 -1.23 -2.58
CA GLU A 51 -9.18 -2.51 -2.94
C GLU A 51 -8.49 -3.16 -1.73
N ILE A 52 -7.64 -2.41 -1.03
CA ILE A 52 -6.86 -2.92 0.11
C ILE A 52 -7.78 -3.24 1.30
N TYR A 53 -8.80 -2.41 1.53
CA TYR A 53 -9.76 -2.56 2.63
C TYR A 53 -11.19 -2.47 2.08
N PRO A 54 -11.79 -3.60 1.66
CA PRO A 54 -13.09 -3.63 0.97
C PRO A 54 -14.22 -3.02 1.78
N THR A 55 -14.21 -3.20 3.11
CA THR A 55 -15.29 -2.69 3.96
C THR A 55 -15.05 -1.24 4.39
N LYS A 56 -16.13 -0.45 4.46
CA LYS A 56 -16.09 0.92 4.99
C LYS A 56 -15.54 0.96 6.41
N ARG A 57 -15.89 -0.04 7.24
CA ARG A 57 -15.46 -0.15 8.63
C ARG A 57 -13.94 -0.31 8.75
N GLU A 58 -13.31 -1.11 7.89
CA GLU A 58 -11.85 -1.28 7.90
C GLU A 58 -11.14 0.00 7.47
N ARG A 59 -11.60 0.63 6.38
CA ARG A 59 -11.03 1.91 5.92
C ARG A 59 -11.05 2.96 7.02
N GLU A 60 -12.21 3.18 7.63
CA GLU A 60 -12.34 4.14 8.73
C GLU A 60 -11.45 3.79 9.92
N LYS A 61 -11.35 2.51 10.27
CA LYS A 61 -10.48 2.04 11.36
C LYS A 61 -9.01 2.39 11.07
N TYR A 62 -8.49 2.02 9.90
CA TYR A 62 -7.07 2.22 9.58
C TYR A 62 -6.73 3.69 9.34
N GLN A 63 -7.62 4.45 8.69
CA GLN A 63 -7.45 5.90 8.53
C GLN A 63 -7.44 6.61 9.90
N ARG A 64 -8.36 6.27 10.82
CA ARG A 64 -8.34 6.82 12.20
C ARG A 64 -7.09 6.43 12.99
N GLN A 65 -6.49 5.28 12.69
CA GLN A 65 -5.24 4.86 13.30
C GLN A 65 -4.02 5.59 12.73
N GLY A 66 -4.16 6.33 11.62
CA GLY A 66 -3.10 7.10 10.97
C GLY A 66 -2.36 6.34 9.86
N TYR A 67 -2.95 5.27 9.33
CA TYR A 67 -2.42 4.64 8.12
C TYR A 67 -2.68 5.54 6.92
N ARG A 68 -1.72 5.60 6.01
CA ARG A 68 -1.81 6.41 4.78
C ARG A 68 -1.40 5.58 3.56
N LEU A 69 -1.90 5.98 2.40
CA LEU A 69 -1.43 5.48 1.11
C LEU A 69 -0.55 6.52 0.44
N GLU A 70 0.43 6.07 -0.32
CA GLU A 70 1.23 6.91 -1.19
C GLU A 70 1.42 6.21 -2.53
N LEU A 71 1.17 6.91 -3.63
CA LEU A 71 1.44 6.39 -4.96
C LEU A 71 2.92 6.66 -5.30
N MET A 72 3.66 5.61 -5.61
CA MET A 72 5.08 5.69 -5.95
C MET A 72 5.31 5.11 -7.34
N SER A 73 6.23 5.70 -8.10
CA SER A 73 6.78 5.04 -9.28
C SER A 73 7.58 3.79 -8.87
N TRP A 74 7.64 2.76 -9.71
CA TRP A 74 8.45 1.57 -9.41
C TRP A 74 9.92 1.87 -9.09
N PRO A 75 10.62 2.78 -9.80
CA PRO A 75 11.99 3.15 -9.45
C PRO A 75 12.11 3.68 -8.02
N ARG A 76 11.20 4.58 -7.61
CA ARG A 76 11.20 5.15 -6.27
C ARG A 76 10.87 4.12 -5.20
N TYR A 77 9.82 3.31 -5.43
CA TYR A 77 9.45 2.19 -4.56
C TYR A 77 10.65 1.26 -4.31
N ARG A 78 11.35 0.82 -5.36
CA ARG A 78 12.50 -0.09 -5.23
C ARG A 78 13.69 0.53 -4.51
N ALA A 79 13.82 1.86 -4.53
CA ALA A 79 14.90 2.57 -3.85
C ALA A 79 14.60 2.85 -2.37
N GLU A 80 13.34 3.13 -2.04
CA GLU A 80 12.95 3.65 -0.71
C GLU A 80 12.24 2.63 0.17
N VAL A 81 11.63 1.59 -0.41
CA VAL A 81 10.72 0.69 0.33
C VAL A 81 11.28 -0.73 0.38
N ASP A 82 11.47 -1.21 1.61
CA ASP A 82 11.74 -2.62 1.90
C ASP A 82 10.56 -3.19 2.72
N LEU A 83 9.69 -3.95 2.05
CA LEU A 83 8.56 -4.64 2.70
C LEU A 83 8.99 -5.87 3.52
N ALA A 84 10.22 -6.36 3.34
CA ALA A 84 10.76 -7.45 4.15
C ALA A 84 11.34 -6.96 5.48
N ALA A 85 11.66 -5.66 5.59
CA ALA A 85 12.13 -5.07 6.82
C ALA A 85 11.06 -5.16 7.92
N ARG A 86 11.47 -5.69 9.09
CA ARG A 86 10.58 -5.72 10.26
C ARG A 86 10.42 -4.32 10.82
N CYS A 87 9.17 -3.89 11.01
CA CYS A 87 8.88 -2.62 11.66
C CYS A 87 9.40 -2.63 13.12
N PRO A 88 10.36 -1.77 13.49
CA PRO A 88 10.95 -1.75 14.83
C PRO A 88 9.98 -1.17 15.88
N HIS A 89 8.94 -0.48 15.43
CA HIS A 89 7.93 0.17 16.28
C HIS A 89 6.77 -0.77 16.64
N VAL A 90 6.74 -1.98 16.06
CA VAL A 90 5.90 -3.05 16.60
C VAL A 90 6.58 -3.53 17.87
N LYS A 91 6.06 -3.13 19.04
CA LYS A 91 6.32 -3.90 20.25
C LYS A 91 5.96 -5.35 19.90
N ALA A 92 6.95 -6.23 19.88
CA ALA A 92 6.74 -7.64 19.60
C ALA A 92 5.56 -8.10 20.47
N LYS A 93 4.43 -8.44 19.84
CA LYS A 93 3.36 -9.07 20.58
C LYS A 93 3.85 -10.48 20.90
N THR A 94 4.35 -10.67 22.11
CA THR A 94 4.43 -11.97 22.73
C THR A 94 3.02 -12.54 22.77
N SER A 95 2.73 -13.50 21.89
CA SER A 95 1.85 -14.64 22.17
C SER A 95 1.68 -15.48 20.91
N GLN A 96 2.44 -16.58 20.88
CA GLN A 96 2.07 -17.89 20.37
C GLN A 96 0.57 -17.99 19.96
N GLN A 97 0.28 -18.08 18.67
CA GLN A 97 -0.89 -18.84 18.23
C GLN A 97 -0.37 -20.18 17.75
N THR A 98 -0.57 -21.19 18.59
CA THR A 98 -0.45 -22.60 18.25
C THR A 98 -1.24 -22.86 16.96
N LEU A 99 -0.53 -23.30 15.92
CA LEU A 99 -1.13 -24.10 14.88
C LEU A 99 -1.44 -25.45 15.52
N ASP A 100 -2.65 -25.57 16.08
CA ASP A 100 -3.18 -26.87 16.42
C ASP A 100 -3.41 -27.63 15.11
N ALA A 101 -2.69 -28.74 14.98
CA ALA A 101 -2.91 -29.74 13.96
C ALA A 101 -4.31 -30.35 14.11
N ALA A 102 -4.99 -30.50 12.99
CA ALA A 102 -6.09 -31.45 12.80
C ALA A 102 -5.89 -32.15 11.46
#